data_AF-A0A6I2UXD4-F1
#
_entry.id   AF-A0A6I2UXD4-F1
#
_cell.length_a   1.000
_cell.length_b   1.000
_cell.length_c   1.000
_cell.angle_alpha   90.00
_cell.angle_beta   90.00
_cell.angle_gamma   90.00
#
_symmetry.space_group_name_H-M   'P 1'
#
loop_
_entity.id
_entity.type
_entity.pdbx_description
1 polymer ?
#
loop_
_entity_poly.entity_id
_entity_poly.type
_entity_poly.pdbx_seq_one_letter_code
_entity_poly.pdbx_strand_id
1 'polypeptide(L)'
;MLLLIGVMILNVVISFINARNVGRIWAESRAVGGWIRLLAWAGAIQSAVGFTYVYGILVSYIAVSAGYLPPQMFSALMSLIYLFIIIPAIGSGIIITIQSWINFSRDKSLMNLGVAGWNTFAQAYNTYNAVQSFGPALSSVQESLGGLFDGDSDSDNSTARVLLLAAIILLAGVLTTSVIIRRYEASLPVSEEVRNGNRDLQYR
;
A
#
# COMPACT_ATOMS: atom_id res chain seq x y z
N MET A 1 -0.15 -17.86 15.52
CA MET A 1 1.15 -17.35 15.05
C MET A 1 1.51 -17.85 13.65
N LEU A 2 1.52 -19.16 13.37
CA LEU A 2 1.81 -19.68 12.02
C LEU A 2 0.93 -19.11 10.91
N LEU A 3 -0.39 -18.99 11.15
CA LEU A 3 -1.32 -18.41 10.18
C LEU A 3 -1.00 -16.93 9.88
N LEU A 4 -0.69 -16.13 10.89
CA LEU A 4 -0.33 -14.72 10.74
C LEU A 4 0.95 -14.57 9.90
N ILE A 5 1.98 -15.38 10.21
CA ILE A 5 3.22 -15.41 9.45
C ILE A 5 2.95 -15.80 7.99
N GLY A 6 2.12 -16.83 7.76
CA GLY A 6 1.70 -17.23 6.43
C GLY A 6 1.02 -16.11 5.64
N VAL A 7 0.08 -15.39 6.27
CA VAL A 7 -0.60 -14.23 5.67
C VAL A 7 0.38 -13.10 5.37
N MET A 8 1.33 -12.82 6.25
CA MET A 8 2.35 -11.80 6.03
C MET A 8 3.26 -12.15 4.85
N ILE A 9 3.73 -13.39 4.76
CA ILE A 9 4.55 -13.86 3.63
C ILE A 9 3.76 -13.73 2.32
N LEU A 10 2.51 -14.20 2.31
CA LEU A 10 1.64 -14.08 1.14
C LEU A 10 1.46 -12.62 0.72
N ASN A 11 1.25 -11.71 1.67
CA ASN A 11 1.09 -10.29 1.39
C ASN A 11 2.37 -9.68 0.79
N VAL A 12 3.55 -10.04 1.30
CA VAL A 12 4.85 -9.64 0.72
C VAL A 12 4.98 -10.14 -0.72
N VAL A 13 4.64 -11.40 -0.97
CA VAL A 13 4.73 -12.00 -2.32
C VAL A 13 3.78 -11.29 -3.30
N ILE A 14 2.52 -11.07 -2.91
CA ILE A 14 1.53 -10.38 -3.74
C ILE A 14 1.97 -8.93 -4.01
N SER A 15 2.44 -8.21 -2.98
CA SER A 15 2.94 -6.84 -3.11
C SER A 15 4.13 -6.76 -4.07
N PHE A 16 5.08 -7.69 -3.94
CA PHE A 16 6.21 -7.79 -4.85
C PHE A 16 5.79 -8.04 -6.30
N ILE A 17 4.86 -8.99 -6.52
CA ILE A 17 4.35 -9.29 -7.87
C ILE A 17 3.64 -8.07 -8.46
N ASN A 18 2.84 -7.36 -7.67
CA ASN A 18 2.18 -6.12 -8.09
C ASN A 18 3.20 -5.06 -8.51
N ALA A 19 4.19 -4.74 -7.66
CA ALA A 19 5.23 -3.77 -8.00
C ALA A 19 6.06 -4.19 -9.21
N ARG A 20 6.39 -5.47 -9.35
CA ARG A 20 7.13 -6.01 -10.51
C ARG A 20 6.33 -5.85 -11.80
N ASN A 21 5.05 -6.20 -11.79
CA ASN A 21 4.19 -6.09 -12.97
C ASN A 21 3.96 -4.62 -13.35
N VAL A 22 3.76 -3.74 -12.37
CA VAL A 22 3.69 -2.30 -12.59
C VAL A 22 5.01 -1.76 -13.15
N GLY A 23 6.15 -2.19 -12.61
CA GLY A 23 7.48 -1.80 -13.09
C GLY A 23 7.65 -2.06 -14.58
N ARG A 24 7.29 -3.26 -15.04
CA ARG A 24 7.38 -3.65 -16.46
C ARG A 24 6.67 -2.69 -17.41
N ILE A 25 5.52 -2.16 -17.01
CA ILE A 25 4.71 -1.25 -17.83
C ILE A 25 4.90 0.23 -17.44
N TRP A 26 5.77 0.55 -16.47
CA TRP A 26 5.80 1.87 -15.86
C TRP A 26 6.16 2.96 -16.88
N ALA A 27 7.23 2.75 -17.65
CA ALA A 27 7.68 3.68 -18.68
C ALA A 27 6.64 3.86 -19.79
N GLU A 28 6.07 2.76 -20.31
CA GLU A 28 5.04 2.80 -21.34
C GLU A 28 3.77 3.50 -20.85
N SER A 29 3.36 3.21 -19.61
CA SER A 29 2.18 3.85 -19.00
C SER A 29 2.34 5.37 -18.90
N ARG A 30 3.57 5.88 -18.73
CA ARG A 30 3.84 7.33 -18.67
C ARG A 30 3.70 7.98 -20.05
N ALA A 31 4.12 7.30 -21.10
CA ALA A 31 4.01 7.82 -22.46
C ALA A 31 2.57 7.74 -22.99
N VAL A 32 1.87 6.63 -22.73
CA VAL A 32 0.50 6.42 -23.22
C VAL A 32 -0.52 7.19 -22.39
N GLY A 33 -0.33 7.28 -21.07
CA GLY A 33 -1.28 7.93 -20.17
C GLY A 33 -2.60 7.16 -20.01
N GLY A 34 -3.68 7.91 -19.76
CA GLY A 34 -5.05 7.40 -19.68
C GLY A 34 -5.27 6.27 -18.66
N TRP A 35 -6.10 5.30 -19.03
CA TRP A 35 -6.51 4.20 -18.16
C TRP A 35 -5.34 3.29 -17.75
N ILE A 36 -4.38 3.04 -18.65
CA ILE A 36 -3.20 2.22 -18.37
C ILE A 36 -2.35 2.87 -17.29
N ARG A 37 -2.18 4.20 -17.33
CA ARG A 37 -1.46 4.94 -16.29
C ARG A 37 -2.16 4.88 -14.93
N LEU A 38 -3.49 4.99 -14.94
CA LEU A 38 -4.29 4.88 -13.73
C LEU A 38 -4.16 3.48 -13.10
N LEU A 39 -4.20 2.43 -13.92
CA LEU A 39 -4.01 1.04 -13.45
C LEU A 39 -2.60 0.80 -12.90
N ALA A 40 -1.57 1.33 -13.56
CA ALA A 40 -0.19 1.23 -13.08
C ALA A 40 -0.05 1.88 -11.69
N TRP A 41 -0.67 3.04 -11.47
CA TRP A 41 -0.73 3.68 -10.15
C TRP A 41 -1.54 2.87 -9.13
N ALA A 42 -2.69 2.34 -9.51
CA ALA A 42 -3.49 1.51 -8.61
C ALA A 42 -2.71 0.28 -8.12
N GLY A 43 -1.99 -0.41 -9.02
CA GLY A 43 -1.11 -1.53 -8.66
C GLY A 43 0.07 -1.09 -7.77
N ALA A 44 0.66 0.07 -8.03
CA ALA A 44 1.73 0.63 -7.19
C ALA A 44 1.23 0.92 -5.77
N ILE A 45 0.04 1.53 -5.64
CA ILE A 45 -0.58 1.83 -4.35
C ILE A 45 -0.87 0.54 -3.58
N GLN A 46 -1.47 -0.46 -4.22
CA GLN A 46 -1.75 -1.75 -3.57
C GLN A 46 -0.48 -2.43 -3.06
N SER A 47 0.62 -2.36 -3.84
CA SER A 47 1.93 -2.85 -3.40
C SER A 47 2.45 -2.07 -2.18
N ALA A 48 2.38 -0.74 -2.21
CA ALA A 48 2.85 0.10 -1.11
C ALA A 48 2.06 -0.16 0.17
N VAL A 49 0.73 -0.27 0.08
CA VAL A 49 -0.15 -0.65 1.18
C VAL A 49 0.23 -2.01 1.76
N GLY A 50 0.44 -3.02 0.92
CA GLY A 50 0.79 -4.37 1.38
C GLY A 50 2.14 -4.44 2.09
N PHE A 51 3.18 -3.77 1.57
CA PHE A 51 4.46 -3.65 2.27
C PHE A 51 4.34 -2.85 3.57
N THR A 52 3.62 -1.73 3.55
CA THR A 52 3.40 -0.90 4.73
C THR A 52 2.74 -1.69 5.85
N TYR A 53 1.74 -2.51 5.54
CA TYR A 53 1.07 -3.34 6.53
C TYR A 53 2.02 -4.36 7.18
N VAL A 54 2.84 -5.05 6.37
CA VAL A 54 3.83 -6.01 6.87
C VAL A 54 4.87 -5.33 7.75
N TYR A 55 5.43 -4.20 7.29
CA TYR A 55 6.39 -3.42 8.06
C TYR A 55 5.76 -2.84 9.33
N GLY A 56 4.50 -2.41 9.26
CA GLY A 56 3.70 -1.96 10.39
C GLY A 56 3.67 -2.98 11.51
N ILE A 57 3.34 -4.23 11.19
CA ILE A 57 3.32 -5.32 12.18
C ILE A 57 4.71 -5.57 12.76
N LEU A 58 5.73 -5.74 11.90
CA LEU A 58 7.09 -6.08 12.34
C LEU A 58 7.71 -4.98 13.20
N VAL A 59 7.71 -3.75 12.70
CA VAL A 59 8.33 -2.60 13.37
C VAL A 59 7.59 -2.28 14.67
N SER A 60 6.25 -2.30 14.67
CA SER A 60 5.48 -2.04 15.91
C SER A 60 5.74 -3.10 16.96
N TYR A 61 5.82 -4.39 16.58
CA TYR A 61 6.15 -5.46 17.52
C TYR A 61 7.57 -5.34 18.06
N ILE A 62 8.56 -5.04 17.21
CA ILE A 62 9.95 -4.82 17.64
C ILE A 62 10.05 -3.60 18.56
N ALA A 63 9.38 -2.50 18.23
CA ALA A 63 9.41 -1.28 19.03
C ALA A 63 8.86 -1.50 20.44
N VAL A 64 7.78 -2.27 20.58
CA VAL A 64 7.21 -2.61 21.89
C VAL A 64 8.10 -3.60 22.64
N SER A 65 8.56 -4.66 21.99
CA SER A 65 9.39 -5.69 22.64
C SER A 65 10.78 -5.16 23.07
N ALA A 66 11.33 -4.19 22.36
CA ALA A 66 12.58 -3.52 22.71
C ALA A 66 12.40 -2.39 23.75
N GLY A 67 11.17 -2.12 24.21
CA GLY A 67 10.88 -1.04 25.16
C GLY A 67 10.99 0.37 24.57
N TYR A 68 11.13 0.49 23.25
CA TYR A 68 11.16 1.80 22.57
C TYR A 68 9.78 2.47 22.56
N LEU A 69 8.72 1.68 22.44
CA LEU A 69 7.34 2.14 22.49
C LEU A 69 6.58 1.44 23.64
N PRO A 70 5.89 2.18 24.53
CA PRO A 70 5.09 1.54 25.56
C PRO A 70 3.96 0.71 24.93
N PRO A 71 3.59 -0.46 25.49
CA PRO A 71 2.56 -1.34 24.92
C PRO A 71 1.21 -0.66 24.68
N GLN A 72 0.87 0.34 25.49
CA GLN A 72 -0.38 1.11 25.40
C GLN A 72 -0.45 1.91 24.07
N MET A 73 0.70 2.35 23.54
CA MET A 73 0.78 3.12 22.30
C MET A 73 0.82 2.25 21.04
N PHE A 74 0.85 0.92 21.18
CA PHE A 74 0.81 0.00 20.04
C PHE A 74 -0.46 0.19 19.20
N SER A 75 -1.61 0.31 19.86
CA SER A 75 -2.90 0.51 19.18
C SER A 75 -2.92 1.85 18.43
N ALA A 76 -2.37 2.91 19.03
CA ALA A 76 -2.28 4.23 18.40
C ALA A 76 -1.45 4.19 17.11
N LEU A 77 -0.28 3.54 17.15
CA LEU A 77 0.59 3.39 15.98
C LEU A 77 -0.09 2.59 14.86
N MET A 78 -0.71 1.46 15.19
CA MET A 78 -1.40 0.63 14.20
C MET A 78 -2.63 1.33 13.60
N SER A 79 -3.41 2.04 14.42
CA SER A 79 -4.55 2.86 13.98
C SER A 79 -4.10 4.00 13.07
N LEU A 80 -3.01 4.69 13.40
CA LEU A 80 -2.47 5.76 12.57
C LEU A 80 -2.05 5.23 11.19
N ILE A 81 -1.28 4.13 11.15
CA ILE A 81 -0.90 3.48 9.89
C ILE A 81 -2.13 3.09 9.08
N TYR A 82 -3.13 2.49 9.74
CA TYR A 82 -4.38 2.07 9.11
C TYR A 82 -5.11 3.24 8.42
N LEU A 83 -5.25 4.38 9.10
CA LEU A 83 -5.92 5.57 8.56
C LEU A 83 -5.22 6.08 7.29
N PHE A 84 -3.89 6.06 7.24
CA PHE A 84 -3.13 6.48 6.06
C PHE A 84 -3.27 5.52 4.88
N ILE A 85 -3.41 4.21 5.13
CA ILE A 85 -3.42 3.22 4.05
C ILE A 85 -4.83 2.86 3.56
N ILE A 86 -5.87 2.99 4.38
CA ILE A 86 -7.19 2.44 4.05
C ILE A 86 -7.87 3.18 2.87
N ILE A 87 -7.79 4.51 2.85
CA ILE A 87 -8.36 5.33 1.77
C ILE A 87 -7.69 5.00 0.42
N PRO A 88 -6.35 5.06 0.29
CA PRO A 88 -5.71 4.70 -0.98
C PRO A 88 -5.91 3.22 -1.35
N ALA A 89 -6.00 2.31 -0.37
CA ALA A 89 -6.31 0.90 -0.62
C ALA A 89 -7.70 0.72 -1.26
N ILE A 90 -8.74 1.41 -0.74
CA ILE A 90 -10.09 1.34 -1.30
C ILE A 90 -10.13 1.96 -2.68
N GLY A 91 -9.57 3.16 -2.85
CA GLY A 91 -9.61 3.88 -4.13
C GLY A 91 -8.95 3.07 -5.26
N SER A 92 -7.77 2.51 -5.00
CA SER A 92 -7.06 1.67 -5.98
C SER A 92 -7.76 0.31 -6.19
N GLY A 93 -8.36 -0.27 -5.16
CA GLY A 93 -9.11 -1.52 -5.27
C GLY A 93 -10.36 -1.41 -6.15
N ILE A 94 -11.08 -0.28 -6.11
CA ILE A 94 -12.20 0.00 -7.02
C ILE A 94 -11.73 -0.02 -8.47
N ILE A 95 -10.63 0.68 -8.78
CA ILE A 95 -10.06 0.75 -10.14
C ILE A 95 -9.69 -0.66 -10.65
N ILE A 96 -9.04 -1.46 -9.82
CA ILE A 96 -8.65 -2.84 -10.16
C ILE A 96 -9.88 -3.74 -10.35
N THR A 97 -10.91 -3.56 -9.53
CA THR A 97 -12.17 -4.30 -9.65
C THR A 97 -12.86 -4.01 -10.98
N ILE A 98 -12.93 -2.74 -11.39
CA ILE A 98 -13.46 -2.33 -12.70
C ILE A 98 -12.66 -3.00 -13.82
N GLN A 99 -11.33 -2.95 -13.78
CA GLN A 99 -10.50 -3.60 -14.81
C GLN A 99 -10.71 -5.11 -14.86
N SER A 100 -10.92 -5.76 -13.73
CA SER A 100 -11.17 -7.20 -13.67
C SER A 100 -12.45 -7.58 -14.41
N TRP A 101 -13.51 -6.78 -14.26
CA TRP A 101 -14.76 -6.95 -15.02
C TRP A 101 -14.60 -6.63 -16.50
N ILE A 102 -13.81 -5.63 -16.87
CA ILE A 102 -13.49 -5.34 -18.29
C ILE A 102 -12.80 -6.55 -18.92
N ASN A 103 -11.80 -7.14 -18.25
CA ASN A 103 -11.10 -8.33 -18.73
C ASN A 103 -12.03 -9.53 -18.87
N PHE A 104 -12.93 -9.75 -17.91
CA PHE A 104 -13.92 -10.81 -18.02
C PHE A 104 -14.91 -10.58 -19.17
N SER A 105 -15.39 -9.36 -19.36
CA SER A 105 -16.31 -9.02 -20.44
C SER A 105 -15.72 -9.28 -21.83
N ARG A 106 -14.40 -9.03 -21.98
CA ARG A 106 -13.66 -9.25 -23.24
C ARG A 106 -13.35 -10.72 -23.50
N ASP A 107 -12.74 -11.40 -22.53
CA ASP A 107 -12.19 -12.74 -22.76
C ASP A 107 -13.17 -13.86 -22.38
N LYS A 108 -14.17 -13.55 -21.55
CA LYS A 108 -15.21 -14.49 -21.05
C LYS A 108 -14.66 -15.78 -20.45
N SER A 109 -13.44 -15.75 -19.93
CA SER A 109 -12.78 -16.91 -19.32
C SER A 109 -13.20 -17.10 -17.86
N LEU A 110 -13.28 -18.36 -17.42
CA LEU A 110 -13.56 -18.69 -16.01
C LEU A 110 -12.50 -18.13 -15.06
N MET A 111 -11.24 -18.05 -15.51
CA MET A 111 -10.17 -17.43 -14.73
C MET A 111 -10.44 -15.94 -14.49
N ASN A 112 -10.83 -15.19 -15.53
CA ASN A 112 -11.14 -13.77 -15.39
C ASN A 112 -12.41 -13.56 -14.56
N LEU A 113 -13.39 -14.47 -14.63
CA LEU A 113 -14.55 -14.45 -13.75
C LEU A 113 -14.13 -14.64 -12.29
N GLY A 114 -13.25 -15.58 -12.00
CA GLY A 114 -12.72 -15.83 -10.66
C GLY A 114 -11.97 -14.62 -10.09
N VAL A 115 -11.11 -13.99 -10.90
CA VAL A 115 -10.39 -12.77 -10.50
C VAL A 115 -11.36 -11.61 -10.26
N ALA A 116 -12.33 -11.40 -11.14
CA ALA A 116 -13.35 -10.36 -10.98
C ALA A 116 -14.22 -10.59 -9.73
N GLY A 117 -14.63 -11.84 -9.49
CA GLY A 117 -15.38 -12.24 -8.31
C GLY A 117 -14.58 -12.01 -7.01
N TRP A 118 -13.32 -12.44 -6.99
CA TRP A 118 -12.44 -12.23 -5.84
C TRP A 118 -12.20 -10.74 -5.54
N ASN A 119 -11.87 -9.94 -6.56
CA ASN A 119 -11.64 -8.51 -6.37
C ASN A 119 -12.92 -7.79 -5.92
N THR A 120 -14.09 -8.19 -6.43
CA THR A 120 -15.38 -7.65 -5.99
C THR A 120 -15.64 -7.98 -4.51
N PHE A 121 -15.44 -9.24 -4.12
CA PHE A 121 -15.59 -9.65 -2.73
C PHE A 121 -14.60 -8.91 -1.80
N ALA A 122 -13.31 -8.89 -2.16
CA ALA A 122 -12.28 -8.21 -1.39
C ALA A 122 -12.56 -6.71 -1.26
N GLN A 123 -13.02 -6.06 -2.34
CA GLN A 123 -13.38 -4.65 -2.31
C GLN A 123 -14.56 -4.39 -1.37
N ALA A 124 -15.61 -5.21 -1.44
CA ALA A 124 -16.76 -5.09 -0.55
C ALA A 124 -16.37 -5.32 0.92
N TYR A 125 -15.60 -6.37 1.19
CA TYR A 125 -15.11 -6.69 2.54
C TYR A 125 -14.23 -5.58 3.11
N ASN A 126 -13.26 -5.08 2.33
CA ASN A 126 -12.37 -4.00 2.76
C ASN A 126 -13.14 -2.69 3.00
N THR A 127 -14.13 -2.38 2.15
CA THR A 127 -14.97 -1.18 2.31
C THR A 127 -15.84 -1.30 3.56
N TYR A 128 -16.46 -2.45 3.79
CA TYR A 128 -17.27 -2.71 4.98
C TYR A 128 -16.43 -2.57 6.26
N ASN A 129 -15.26 -3.22 6.31
CA ASN A 129 -14.36 -3.12 7.46
C ASN A 129 -13.85 -1.69 7.66
N ALA A 130 -13.64 -0.93 6.58
CA ALA A 130 -13.27 0.48 6.68
C ALA A 130 -14.35 1.30 7.34
N VAL A 131 -15.60 1.17 6.90
CA VAL A 131 -16.72 1.88 7.53
C VAL A 131 -16.81 1.56 9.03
N GLN A 132 -16.58 0.32 9.42
CA GLN A 132 -16.64 -0.08 10.83
C GLN A 132 -15.42 0.35 11.66
N SER A 133 -14.22 0.29 11.08
CA SER A 133 -12.97 0.45 11.82
C SER A 133 -12.41 1.87 11.77
N PHE A 134 -12.83 2.69 10.79
CA PHE A 134 -12.30 4.04 10.61
C PHE A 134 -12.60 4.95 11.79
N GLY A 135 -13.85 4.98 12.26
CA GLY A 135 -14.25 5.78 13.43
C GLY A 135 -13.44 5.42 14.68
N PRO A 136 -13.43 4.15 15.11
CA PRO A 136 -12.63 3.70 16.24
C PRO A 136 -11.11 3.98 16.09
N ALA A 137 -10.55 3.80 14.89
CA ALA A 137 -9.14 4.10 14.64
C ALA A 137 -8.84 5.60 14.77
N LEU A 138 -9.74 6.46 14.26
CA LEU A 138 -9.62 7.90 14.38
C LEU A 138 -9.71 8.35 15.85
N SER A 139 -10.66 7.81 16.62
CA SER A 139 -10.78 8.08 18.06
C SER A 139 -9.53 7.65 18.82
N SER A 140 -8.99 6.45 18.55
CA SER A 140 -7.76 5.97 19.18
C SER A 140 -6.57 6.89 18.91
N VAL A 141 -6.44 7.40 17.68
CA VAL A 141 -5.40 8.36 17.31
C VAL A 141 -5.62 9.72 17.99
N GLN A 142 -6.85 10.22 18.01
CA GLN A 142 -7.18 11.50 18.66
C GLN A 142 -6.96 11.46 20.18
N GLU A 143 -7.33 10.37 20.85
CA GLU A 143 -7.09 10.20 22.29
C GLU A 143 -5.60 10.09 22.61
N SER A 144 -4.84 9.37 21.77
CA SER A 144 -3.42 9.10 22.03
C SER A 144 -2.50 10.25 21.60
N LEU A 145 -2.90 11.03 20.58
CA LEU A 145 -2.10 12.11 20.00
C LEU A 145 -2.72 13.50 20.20
N GLY A 146 -3.92 13.63 20.78
CA GLY A 146 -4.65 14.89 20.91
C GLY A 146 -3.88 15.97 21.67
N GLY A 147 -3.13 15.57 22.71
CA GLY A 147 -2.27 16.47 23.48
C GLY A 147 -1.12 17.11 22.68
N LEU A 148 -0.78 16.61 21.47
CA LEU A 148 0.22 17.25 20.60
C LEU A 148 -0.30 18.53 19.93
N PHE A 149 -1.61 18.66 19.75
CA PHE A 149 -2.22 19.76 19.01
C PHE A 149 -2.74 20.88 19.92
N ASP A 150 -2.77 20.66 21.24
CA ASP A 150 -3.30 21.61 22.23
C ASP A 150 -2.29 22.70 22.65
N GLY A 151 -1.14 22.82 21.99
CA GLY A 151 -0.25 23.99 22.12
C GLY A 151 0.57 24.06 23.42
N ASP A 152 0.34 23.18 24.39
CA ASP A 152 1.25 22.99 25.52
C ASP A 152 2.50 22.23 25.06
N SER A 153 3.66 22.84 25.29
CA SER A 153 4.97 22.43 24.75
C SER A 153 5.54 21.12 25.32
N ASP A 154 4.81 20.45 26.21
CA ASP A 154 5.19 19.17 26.79
C ASP A 154 4.65 18.01 25.96
N SER A 155 5.06 17.95 24.69
CA SER A 155 4.74 16.79 23.85
C SER A 155 5.42 15.55 24.43
N ASP A 156 4.61 14.60 24.90
CA ASP A 156 5.10 13.38 25.52
C ASP A 156 6.00 12.58 24.55
N ASN A 157 7.19 12.13 25.00
CA ASN A 157 8.22 11.51 24.14
C ASN A 157 7.65 10.30 23.37
N SER A 158 6.73 9.56 23.99
CA SER A 158 6.04 8.41 23.40
C SER A 158 5.22 8.79 22.16
N THR A 159 4.59 9.97 22.16
CA THR A 159 3.74 10.45 21.07
C THR A 159 4.57 10.83 19.85
N ALA A 160 5.70 11.50 20.07
CA ALA A 160 6.69 11.77 19.01
C ALA A 160 7.24 10.47 18.41
N ARG A 161 7.49 9.43 19.22
CA ARG A 161 7.93 8.12 18.74
C ARG A 161 6.88 7.43 17.87
N VAL A 162 5.59 7.52 18.20
CA VAL A 162 4.50 6.98 17.36
C VAL A 162 4.52 7.64 15.97
N LEU A 163 4.56 8.97 15.91
CA LEU A 163 4.60 9.69 14.64
C LEU A 163 5.83 9.35 13.80
N LEU A 164 7.00 9.30 14.44
CA LEU A 164 8.24 8.94 13.76
C LEU A 164 8.20 7.52 13.20
N LEU A 165 7.74 6.55 13.99
CA LEU A 165 7.61 5.15 13.53
C LEU A 165 6.60 5.04 12.39
N ALA A 166 5.45 5.70 12.49
CA ALA A 166 4.45 5.70 11.42
C ALA A 166 5.02 6.27 10.12
N ALA A 167 5.74 7.40 10.19
CA ALA A 167 6.40 8.00 9.04
C ALA A 167 7.43 7.05 8.41
N ILE A 168 8.29 6.43 9.22
CA ILE A 168 9.30 5.46 8.74
C ILE A 168 8.63 4.26 8.08
N ILE A 169 7.57 3.71 8.68
CA ILE A 169 6.85 2.54 8.15
C ILE A 169 6.18 2.85 6.81
N LEU A 170 5.50 3.99 6.71
CA LEU A 170 4.87 4.46 5.47
C LEU A 170 5.90 4.69 4.37
N LEU A 171 7.00 5.39 4.71
CA LEU A 171 8.10 5.62 3.77
C LEU A 171 8.74 4.31 3.31
N ALA A 172 8.98 3.36 4.22
CA ALA A 172 9.53 2.06 3.88
C ALA A 172 8.65 1.32 2.86
N GLY A 173 7.33 1.30 3.05
CA GLY A 173 6.40 0.67 2.10
C GLY A 173 6.41 1.31 0.71
N VAL A 174 6.44 2.64 0.65
CA VAL A 174 6.52 3.41 -0.60
C VAL A 174 7.87 3.23 -1.29
N LEU A 175 8.97 3.28 -0.53
CA LEU A 175 10.32 3.12 -1.06
C LEU A 175 10.54 1.71 -1.59
N THR A 176 10.14 0.66 -0.86
CA THR A 176 10.25 -0.73 -1.34
C THR A 176 9.52 -0.91 -2.67
N THR A 177 8.28 -0.42 -2.76
CA THR A 177 7.51 -0.44 -4.02
C THR A 177 8.24 0.30 -5.13
N SER A 178 8.74 1.52 -4.85
CA SER A 178 9.41 2.36 -5.83
C SER A 178 10.71 1.74 -6.34
N VAL A 179 11.50 1.12 -5.46
CA VAL A 179 12.73 0.42 -5.81
C VAL A 179 12.44 -0.77 -6.73
N ILE A 180 11.41 -1.56 -6.41
CA ILE A 180 11.01 -2.70 -7.26
C ILE A 180 10.53 -2.21 -8.63
N ILE A 181 9.67 -1.19 -8.67
CA ILE A 181 9.19 -0.59 -9.93
C ILE A 181 10.38 -0.16 -10.80
N ARG A 182 11.30 0.63 -10.25
CA ARG A 182 12.50 1.11 -10.97
C ARG A 182 13.44 -0.03 -11.38
N ARG A 183 13.47 -1.13 -10.64
CA ARG A 183 14.29 -2.31 -10.95
C ARG A 183 13.78 -3.08 -12.16
N TYR A 184 12.46 -3.09 -12.38
CA TYR A 184 11.79 -3.78 -13.48
C TYR A 184 11.32 -2.85 -14.61
N GLU A 185 11.49 -1.55 -14.42
CA GLU A 185 11.22 -0.55 -15.43
C GLU A 185 12.02 -0.81 -16.71
N ALA A 186 11.29 -0.84 -17.83
CA ALA A 186 11.82 -1.17 -19.17
C ALA A 186 12.55 -2.53 -19.25
N SER A 187 12.19 -3.47 -18.38
CA SER A 187 12.67 -4.87 -18.49
C SER A 187 12.01 -5.63 -19.65
N LEU A 188 10.96 -5.06 -20.25
CA LEU A 188 10.38 -5.50 -21.52
C LEU A 188 10.79 -4.50 -22.62
N PRO A 189 10.85 -4.94 -23.90
CA PRO A 189 11.15 -4.04 -25.01
C PRO A 189 10.13 -2.90 -25.05
N VAL A 190 10.61 -1.66 -24.93
CA VAL A 190 9.79 -0.44 -25.04
C VAL A 190 9.97 0.17 -26.42
N SER A 191 8.97 0.91 -26.91
CA SER A 191 9.08 1.62 -28.19
C SER A 191 10.19 2.68 -28.16
N GLU A 192 10.73 3.03 -29.33
CA GLU A 192 11.77 4.08 -29.42
C GLU A 192 11.27 5.43 -28.90
N GLU A 193 9.99 5.75 -29.11
CA GLU A 193 9.35 6.95 -28.58
C GLU A 193 9.41 7.01 -27.04
N VAL A 194 9.13 5.88 -26.37
CA VAL A 194 9.18 5.76 -24.91
C VAL A 194 10.63 5.84 -24.40
N ARG A 195 11.58 5.26 -25.14
CA ARG A 195 13.01 5.28 -24.82
C ARG A 195 13.60 6.69 -24.96
N ASN A 196 13.21 7.42 -26.01
CA ASN A 196 13.67 8.78 -26.27
C ASN A 196 13.04 9.81 -25.31
N GLY A 197 11.81 9.56 -24.85
CA GLY A 197 11.11 10.41 -23.87
C GLY A 197 11.55 10.26 -22.41
N ASN A 198 12.31 9.21 -22.07
CA ASN A 198 12.80 8.96 -20.71
C ASN A 198 14.34 8.93 -20.66
N ARG A 199 14.95 10.03 -20.21
CA ARG A 199 16.41 10.17 -20.06
C ARG A 199 17.07 9.01 -19.32
N ASP A 200 16.40 8.46 -18.31
CA ASP A 200 16.92 7.36 -17.47
C ASP A 200 16.99 6.01 -18.20
N LEU A 201 16.27 5.85 -19.32
CA LEU A 201 16.26 4.62 -20.13
C LEU A 201 17.31 4.62 -21.24
N GLN A 202 17.91 5.77 -21.55
CA GLN A 202 18.95 5.87 -22.58
C GLN A 202 20.29 5.31 -22.12
N TYR A 203 20.50 5.16 -20.81
CA TYR A 203 21.76 4.71 -20.20
C TYR A 203 21.67 3.28 -19.60
N ARG A 204 20.63 2.52 -19.95
CA ARG A 204 20.40 1.13 -19.54
C ARG A 204 20.31 0.21 -20.74
#